data_AF-A0A9W8UUB4-F1
#
_entry.id   AF-A0A9W8UUB4-F1
#
_cell.length_a   1.000
_cell.length_b   1.000
_cell.length_c   1.000
_cell.angle_alpha   90.00
_cell.angle_beta   90.00
_cell.angle_gamma   90.00
#
_symmetry.space_group_name_H-M   'P 1'
#
loop_
_entity.id
_entity.type
_entity.pdbx_description
1 polymer ?
#
loop_
_entity_poly.entity_id
_entity_poly.type
_entity_poly.pdbx_seq_one_letter_code
_entity_poly.pdbx_strand_id
1 'polypeptide(L)'
;MSYTPRVLLVVCAYDLSGVLSPEQWRQLAQKRPRNKKGVTYQEAAVRYGSGDILQWHFNNGIPFEVTEEVVKAAAENEESGKEILALLLDKRGTEIQITEEVVKAAAENEESGKEILALLLDKRGTEIQITEEV
;
A
#
# COMPACT_ATOMS: atom_id res chain seq x y z
N MET A 1 -4.60 3.98 -28.48
CA MET A 1 -3.94 2.70 -28.12
C MET A 1 -4.75 2.05 -27.02
N SER A 2 -5.09 0.76 -27.11
CA SER A 2 -5.80 0.06 -26.03
C SER A 2 -4.78 -0.53 -25.06
N TYR A 3 -4.80 -0.08 -23.80
CA TYR A 3 -3.96 -0.69 -22.76
C TYR A 3 -4.53 -2.04 -22.32
N THR A 4 -3.64 -2.97 -21.95
CA THR A 4 -4.08 -4.17 -21.22
C THR A 4 -4.33 -3.81 -19.75
N PRO A 5 -5.29 -4.45 -19.04
CA PRO A 5 -5.56 -4.14 -17.64
C PRO A 5 -4.35 -4.31 -16.73
N ARG A 6 -3.44 -5.23 -17.08
CA ARG A 6 -2.18 -5.46 -16.35
C ARG A 6 -1.22 -4.29 -16.40
N VAL A 7 -1.44 -3.28 -17.25
CA VAL A 7 -0.66 -2.03 -17.22
C VAL A 7 -0.69 -1.36 -15.85
N LEU A 8 -1.80 -1.49 -15.10
CA LEU A 8 -1.94 -0.90 -13.76
C LEU A 8 -0.88 -1.42 -12.80
N LEU A 9 -0.50 -2.71 -12.91
CA LEU A 9 0.53 -3.30 -12.06
C LEU A 9 1.89 -2.63 -12.29
N VAL A 10 2.22 -2.33 -13.56
CA VAL A 10 3.47 -1.67 -13.94
C VAL A 10 3.44 -0.21 -13.51
N VAL A 11 2.35 0.50 -13.79
CA VAL A 11 2.19 1.90 -13.40
C VAL A 11 2.34 2.07 -11.89
N CYS A 12 1.71 1.21 -11.09
CA CYS A 12 1.83 1.23 -9.64
C CYS A 12 3.23 0.85 -9.15
N ALA A 13 3.83 -0.22 -9.69
CA ALA A 13 5.13 -0.70 -9.21
C ALA A 13 6.29 0.27 -9.48
N TYR A 14 6.13 1.18 -10.45
CA TYR A 14 7.13 2.20 -10.78
C TYR A 14 6.66 3.62 -10.44
N ASP A 15 5.61 3.74 -9.63
CA ASP A 15 5.05 5.01 -9.14
C ASP A 15 4.74 6.05 -10.24
N LEU A 16 4.27 5.59 -11.40
CA LEU A 16 4.05 6.41 -12.60
C LEU A 16 2.71 7.17 -12.56
N SER A 17 2.56 8.06 -11.59
CA SER A 17 1.36 8.90 -11.45
C SER A 17 1.10 9.78 -12.68
N GLY A 18 -0.18 10.00 -13.03
CA GLY A 18 -0.58 10.84 -14.17
C GLY A 18 -0.39 10.25 -15.57
N VAL A 19 0.25 9.08 -15.72
CA VAL A 19 0.38 8.40 -17.04
C VAL A 19 -0.99 7.97 -17.60
N LEU A 20 -1.92 7.62 -16.71
CA LEU A 20 -3.30 7.28 -17.06
C LEU A 20 -4.25 8.36 -16.53
N SER A 21 -5.21 8.76 -17.35
CA SER A 21 -6.30 9.61 -16.88
C SER A 21 -7.21 8.86 -15.88
N PRO A 22 -7.92 9.58 -14.99
CA PRO A 22 -8.90 8.98 -14.07
C PRO A 22 -9.90 8.02 -14.72
N GLU A 23 -10.34 8.35 -15.94
CA GLU A 23 -11.30 7.53 -16.69
C GLU A 23 -10.67 6.21 -17.18
N GLN A 24 -9.48 6.29 -17.77
CA GLN A 24 -8.72 5.10 -18.18
C GLN A 24 -8.46 4.19 -16.98
N TRP A 25 -8.12 4.78 -15.83
CA TRP A 25 -7.90 4.02 -14.61
C TRP A 25 -9.14 3.23 -14.19
N ARG A 26 -10.30 3.91 -14.09
CA ARG A 26 -11.57 3.26 -13.68
C ARG A 26 -11.94 2.10 -14.61
N GLN A 27 -11.79 2.29 -15.92
CA GLN A 27 -12.09 1.24 -16.90
C GLN A 27 -11.15 0.02 -16.77
N LEU A 28 -9.86 0.25 -16.54
CA LEU A 28 -8.88 -0.83 -16.39
C LEU A 28 -9.04 -1.55 -15.04
N ALA A 29 -9.30 -0.81 -13.96
CA ALA A 29 -9.43 -1.34 -12.61
C ALA A 29 -10.68 -2.24 -12.42
N GLN A 30 -11.77 -1.97 -13.14
CA GLN A 30 -12.97 -2.83 -13.14
C GLN A 30 -12.67 -4.29 -13.49
N LYS A 31 -11.61 -4.54 -14.27
CA LYS A 31 -11.19 -5.88 -14.68
C LYS A 31 -10.36 -6.61 -13.62
N ARG A 32 -10.14 -5.98 -12.45
CA ARG A 32 -9.42 -6.52 -11.28
C ARG A 32 -8.12 -7.24 -11.67
N PRO A 33 -7.19 -6.56 -12.36
CA PRO A 33 -5.97 -7.18 -12.85
C PRO A 33 -5.10 -7.69 -11.70
N ARG A 34 -4.49 -8.87 -11.90
CA ARG A 34 -3.51 -9.47 -11.00
C ARG A 34 -2.30 -9.99 -11.78
N ASN A 35 -1.14 -10.01 -11.14
CA ASN A 35 0.06 -10.65 -11.70
C ASN A 35 -0.01 -12.19 -11.54
N LYS A 36 1.05 -12.91 -11.95
CA LYS A 36 1.09 -14.39 -11.86
C LYS A 36 1.03 -14.93 -10.43
N LYS A 37 1.40 -14.12 -9.43
CA LYS A 37 1.36 -14.44 -8.00
C LYS A 37 0.03 -14.05 -7.34
N GLY A 38 -0.93 -13.47 -8.08
CA GLY A 38 -2.20 -12.99 -7.53
C GLY A 38 -2.18 -11.58 -6.95
N VAL A 39 -1.02 -10.92 -6.95
CA VAL A 39 -0.81 -9.55 -6.42
C VAL A 39 -1.63 -8.54 -7.22
N THR A 40 -2.29 -7.63 -6.50
CA THR A 40 -3.10 -6.54 -7.06
C THR A 40 -2.24 -5.32 -7.43
N TYR A 41 -2.80 -4.34 -8.14
CA TYR A 41 -2.06 -3.11 -8.41
C TYR A 41 -1.92 -2.23 -7.15
N GLN A 42 -2.82 -2.35 -6.19
CA GLN A 42 -2.76 -1.65 -4.91
C GLN A 42 -1.60 -2.16 -4.07
N GLU A 43 -1.46 -3.47 -3.96
CA GLU A 43 -0.32 -4.09 -3.28
C GLU A 43 0.98 -3.74 -4.00
N ALA A 44 1.02 -3.80 -5.34
CA ALA A 44 2.20 -3.40 -6.10
C ALA A 44 2.58 -1.91 -5.87
N ALA A 45 1.59 -1.02 -5.72
CA ALA A 45 1.82 0.40 -5.48
C ALA A 45 2.53 0.67 -4.17
N VAL A 46 2.18 -0.06 -3.12
CA VAL A 46 2.74 0.15 -1.78
C VAL A 46 4.00 -0.66 -1.55
N ARG A 47 4.14 -1.80 -2.22
CA ARG A 47 5.30 -2.69 -2.10
C ARG A 47 6.54 -2.15 -2.81
N TYR A 48 6.34 -1.49 -3.95
CA TYR A 48 7.43 -1.10 -4.84
C TYR A 48 7.44 0.40 -5.18
N GLY A 49 6.35 1.12 -4.90
CA GLY A 49 6.27 2.56 -5.13
C GLY A 49 6.80 3.38 -3.94
N SER A 50 6.90 4.69 -4.15
CA SER A 50 7.28 5.68 -3.13
C SER A 50 6.10 6.46 -2.54
N GLY A 51 4.89 6.24 -3.06
CA GLY A 51 3.64 6.81 -2.54
C GLY A 51 2.99 7.90 -3.41
N ASP A 52 3.63 8.33 -4.50
CA ASP A 52 3.08 9.38 -5.37
C ASP A 52 1.78 8.94 -6.06
N ILE A 53 1.69 7.68 -6.45
CA ILE A 53 0.52 7.06 -7.05
C ILE A 53 -0.63 6.98 -6.03
N LEU A 54 -0.35 6.73 -4.75
CA LEU A 54 -1.35 6.79 -3.69
C LEU A 54 -1.88 8.22 -3.55
N GLN A 55 -0.98 9.19 -3.46
CA GLN A 55 -1.36 10.60 -3.37
C GLN A 55 -2.19 11.03 -4.59
N TRP A 56 -1.80 10.60 -5.79
CA TRP A 56 -2.55 10.83 -7.02
C TRP A 56 -3.94 10.19 -6.97
N HIS A 57 -4.06 8.94 -6.50
CA HIS A 57 -5.34 8.27 -6.30
C HIS A 57 -6.27 9.08 -5.38
N PHE A 58 -5.76 9.51 -4.23
CA PHE A 58 -6.54 10.28 -3.26
C PHE A 58 -6.95 11.65 -3.81
N ASN A 59 -6.04 12.35 -4.49
CA ASN A 59 -6.32 13.67 -5.07
C ASN A 59 -7.32 13.61 -6.23
N ASN A 60 -7.37 12.50 -6.97
CA ASN A 60 -8.25 12.33 -8.13
C ASN A 60 -9.55 11.56 -7.81
N GLY A 61 -9.79 11.20 -6.55
CA GLY A 61 -10.95 10.41 -6.14
C GLY A 61 -11.00 9.05 -6.86
N ILE A 62 -9.84 8.42 -7.05
CA ILE A 62 -9.75 7.06 -7.54
C ILE A 62 -9.82 6.11 -6.35
N PRO A 63 -10.84 5.22 -6.29
CA PRO A 63 -10.92 4.24 -5.22
C PRO A 63 -9.63 3.41 -5.15
N PHE A 64 -9.06 3.36 -3.95
CA PHE A 64 -7.90 2.54 -3.64
C PHE A 64 -8.31 1.58 -2.52
N GLU A 65 -8.44 0.30 -2.83
CA GLU A 65 -8.84 -0.70 -1.83
C GLU A 65 -7.65 -0.99 -0.90
N VAL A 66 -7.84 -0.80 0.40
CA VAL A 66 -6.83 -1.09 1.43
C VAL A 66 -7.22 -2.40 2.09
N THR A 67 -6.49 -3.46 1.78
CA THR A 67 -6.63 -4.78 2.42
C THR A 67 -5.48 -4.99 3.40
N GLU A 68 -5.55 -6.05 4.21
CA GLU A 68 -4.44 -6.43 5.10
C GLU A 68 -3.14 -6.66 4.32
N GLU A 69 -3.21 -7.28 3.13
CA GLU A 69 -2.03 -7.50 2.29
C GLU A 69 -1.41 -6.19 1.77
N VAL A 70 -2.23 -5.16 1.56
CA VAL A 70 -1.72 -3.82 1.20
C VAL A 70 -1.01 -3.20 2.40
N VAL A 71 -1.57 -3.29 3.59
CA VAL A 71 -0.96 -2.74 4.81
C VAL A 71 0.33 -3.48 5.15
N LYS A 72 0.32 -4.82 5.05
CA LYS A 72 1.52 -5.66 5.22
C LYS A 72 2.59 -5.32 4.18
N ALA A 73 2.22 -5.22 2.91
CA ALA A 73 3.17 -4.86 1.85
C ALA A 73 3.77 -3.45 2.02
N ALA A 74 3.02 -2.51 2.60
CA ALA A 74 3.55 -1.20 2.98
C ALA A 74 4.56 -1.32 4.13
N ALA A 75 4.29 -2.17 5.13
CA ALA A 75 5.22 -2.43 6.22
C ALA A 75 6.51 -3.14 5.76
N GLU A 76 6.44 -3.97 4.73
CA GLU A 76 7.59 -4.64 4.09
C GLU A 76 8.39 -3.73 3.15
N ASN A 77 7.91 -2.51 2.85
CA ASN A 77 8.62 -1.60 1.94
C ASN A 77 9.76 -0.90 2.70
N GLU A 78 11.00 -1.25 2.34
CA GLU A 78 12.23 -0.76 2.97
C GLU A 78 12.53 0.72 2.66
N GLU A 79 12.16 1.20 1.48
CA GLU A 79 12.55 2.54 1.00
C GLU A 79 11.55 3.64 1.38
N SER A 80 10.25 3.34 1.38
CA SER A 80 9.18 4.34 1.56
C SER A 80 8.00 3.81 2.38
N GLY A 81 8.16 2.66 3.03
CA GLY A 81 7.08 2.00 3.77
C GLY A 81 6.48 2.86 4.87
N LYS A 82 7.31 3.62 5.59
CA LYS A 82 6.87 4.54 6.64
C LYS A 82 5.96 5.64 6.08
N GLU A 83 6.38 6.33 5.03
CA GLU A 83 5.64 7.43 4.39
C GLU A 83 4.32 6.92 3.80
N ILE A 84 4.37 5.77 3.13
CA ILE A 84 3.19 5.11 2.55
C ILE A 84 2.21 4.72 3.65
N LEU A 85 2.68 4.06 4.71
CA LEU A 85 1.83 3.61 5.80
C LEU A 85 1.22 4.80 6.57
N ALA A 86 1.99 5.87 6.78
CA ALA A 86 1.48 7.11 7.37
C ALA A 86 0.36 7.72 6.52
N LEU A 87 0.54 7.76 5.19
CA LEU A 87 -0.48 8.27 4.26
C LEU A 87 -1.74 7.41 4.27
N LEU A 88 -1.59 6.08 4.29
CA LEU A 88 -2.72 5.15 4.37
C LEU A 88 -3.49 5.32 5.69
N LEU A 89 -2.79 5.43 6.82
CA LEU A 89 -3.41 5.66 8.13
C LEU A 89 -4.12 7.02 8.22
N ASP A 90 -3.56 8.08 7.62
CA ASP A 90 -4.20 9.41 7.57
C ASP A 90 -5.48 9.39 6.72
N LYS A 91 -5.43 8.76 5.53
CA LYS A 91 -6.55 8.81 4.58
C LYS A 91 -7.61 7.74 4.82
N ARG A 92 -7.24 6.58 5.36
CA ARG A 92 -8.08 5.37 5.47
C ARG A 92 -7.95 4.68 6.83
N GLY A 93 -7.50 5.38 7.86
CA GLY A 93 -7.21 4.80 9.17
C GLY A 93 -8.33 3.97 9.78
N THR A 94 -9.60 4.37 9.61
CA THR A 94 -10.77 3.63 10.13
C THR A 94 -10.99 2.27 9.46
N GLU A 95 -10.41 2.05 8.27
CA GLU A 95 -10.51 0.81 7.51
C GLU A 95 -9.34 -0.13 7.79
N ILE A 96 -8.26 0.40 8.37
CA ILE A 96 -7.03 -0.33 8.62
C ILE A 96 -7.08 -0.93 10.02
N GLN A 97 -6.90 -2.25 10.08
CA GLN A 97 -6.59 -2.96 11.31
C GLN A 97 -5.10 -3.28 11.33
N ILE A 98 -4.43 -3.03 12.45
CA ILE A 98 -3.04 -3.42 12.63
C ILE A 98 -3.03 -4.84 13.19
N THR A 99 -2.77 -5.81 12.32
CA THR A 99 -2.71 -7.22 12.67
C THR A 99 -1.29 -7.62 13.09
N GLU A 100 -1.16 -8.78 13.73
CA GLU A 100 0.14 -9.34 14.10
C GLU A 100 1.06 -9.51 12.88
N GLU A 101 0.52 -9.92 11.74
CA GLU A 101 1.27 -10.07 10.48
C GLU A 101 1.83 -8.74 9.96
N VAL A 102 1.11 -7.62 10.16
CA VAL A 102 1.61 -6.28 9.83
C VAL A 102 2.74 -5.87 10.76
N VAL A 103 2.63 -6.20 12.04
CA VAL A 103 3.67 -5.89 13.04
C VAL A 103 4.92 -6.74 12.80
N LYS A 104 4.78 -8.03 12.51
CA LYS A 104 5.89 -8.92 12.12
C LYS A 104 6.59 -8.40 10.87
N ALA A 105 5.85 -8.07 9.82
CA ALA A 105 6.41 -7.47 8.61
C ALA A 105 7.20 -6.18 8.89
N ALA A 106 6.69 -5.32 9.78
CA ALA A 106 7.42 -4.12 10.19
C ALA A 106 8.68 -4.46 11.01
N ALA A 107 8.63 -5.47 11.88
CA ALA A 107 9.78 -5.91 12.67
C ALA A 107 10.88 -6.57 11.82
N GLU A 108 10.49 -7.29 10.78
CA GLU A 108 11.41 -7.95 9.82
C GLU A 108 12.00 -6.97 8.78
N ASN A 109 11.49 -5.74 8.68
CA ASN A 109 12.01 -4.72 7.77
C ASN A 109 13.30 -4.10 8.34
N GLU A 110 14.44 -4.49 7.77
CA GLU A 110 15.76 -4.13 8.28
C GLU A 110 16.10 -2.63 8.14
N GLU A 111 15.55 -1.97 7.11
CA GLU A 111 15.91 -0.58 6.76
C GLU A 111 15.01 0.46 7.42
N SER A 112 13.69 0.23 7.43
CA SER A 112 12.67 1.18 7.91
C SER A 112 11.80 0.65 9.04
N GLY A 113 12.01 -0.60 9.48
CA GLY A 113 11.11 -1.29 10.41
C GLY A 113 10.94 -0.59 11.75
N LYS A 114 12.02 -0.02 12.29
CA LYS A 114 11.98 0.74 13.55
C LYS A 114 11.07 1.97 13.44
N GLU A 115 11.19 2.72 12.35
CA GLU A 115 10.40 3.92 12.08
C GLU A 115 8.92 3.57 11.85
N ILE A 116 8.67 2.44 11.17
CA ILE A 116 7.33 1.91 10.94
C ILE A 116 6.68 1.47 12.25
N LEU A 117 7.39 0.70 13.10
CA LEU A 117 6.89 0.29 14.41
C LEU A 117 6.63 1.50 15.32
N ALA A 118 7.51 2.50 15.31
CA ALA A 118 7.29 3.74 16.06
C ALA A 118 6.02 4.48 15.61
N LEU A 119 5.79 4.58 14.30
CA LEU A 119 4.57 5.17 13.74
C LEU A 119 3.32 4.38 14.16
N LEU A 120 3.37 3.05 14.08
CA LEU A 120 2.25 2.17 14.44
C LEU A 120 1.90 2.28 15.93
N LEU A 121 2.91 2.31 16.81
CA LEU A 121 2.71 2.50 18.26
C LEU A 121 2.15 3.89 18.59
N ASP A 122 2.63 4.95 17.93
CA ASP A 122 2.13 6.32 18.12
C ASP A 122 0.65 6.45 17.72
N LYS A 123 0.28 5.88 16.56
CA LYS A 123 -1.07 6.04 16.00
C LYS A 123 -2.08 5.05 16.54
N ARG A 124 -1.67 3.81 16.82
CA ARG A 124 -2.54 2.65 17.07
C ARG A 124 -2.04 1.76 18.22
N GLY A 125 -1.17 2.26 19.09
CA GLY A 125 -0.52 1.45 20.13
C GLY A 125 -1.47 0.69 21.05
N THR A 126 -2.69 1.17 21.28
CA THR A 126 -3.70 0.44 22.07
C THR A 126 -4.24 -0.82 21.40
N GLU A 127 -4.06 -0.96 20.09
CA GLU A 127 -4.50 -2.11 19.29
C GLU A 127 -3.40 -3.15 19.12
N ILE A 128 -2.14 -2.75 19.31
CA ILE A 128 -0.98 -3.61 19.08
C ILE A 128 -0.73 -4.43 20.34
N GLN A 129 -0.80 -5.75 20.21
CA GLN A 129 -0.36 -6.69 21.23
C GLN A 129 1.01 -7.23 20.83
N ILE A 130 2.02 -6.97 21.66
CA ILE A 130 3.35 -7.56 21.48
C ILE A 130 3.35 -8.95 22.10
N THR A 131 3.57 -9.97 21.29
CA THR A 131 3.65 -11.38 21.68
C THR A 131 5.08 -11.89 21.48
N GLU A 132 5.39 -13.10 21.96
CA GLU A 132 6.72 -13.71 21.76
C GLU A 132 7.00 -14.11 20.30
N GLU A 133 5.98 -14.11 19.43
CA GLU A 133 6.13 -14.44 18.02
C GLU A 133 6.58 -13.23 17.16
N VAL A 134 6.47 -12.01 17.69
CA VAL A 134 6.94 -10.76 17.07
C VAL A 134 8.38 -10.49 17.51
#